data_AF-A0A0F7K566-F1
#
_entry.id   AF-A0A0F7K566-F1
#
_cell.length_a   1.000
_cell.length_b   1.000
_cell.length_c   1.000
_cell.angle_alpha   90.00
_cell.angle_beta   90.00
_cell.angle_gamma   90.00
#
_symmetry.space_group_name_H-M   'P 1'
#
loop_
_entity.id
_entity.type
_entity.pdbx_description
1 polymer ?
#
loop_
_entity_poly.entity_id
_entity_poly.type
_entity_poly.pdbx_seq_one_letter_code
_entity_poly.pdbx_strand_id
1 'polypeptide(L)'
;MELDRERLIQEVAARWGLVISKDDPIIGAVALNDVVLDLHMGRLSSALEDQSTRLDSLNQQQINASKQIAKKIIGEALALATTEIRQQAKQTQQQTDQAVGDQIKALGAALDDRAALKRQLMWAWSTAGFLGLLLVVVLLMVA
;
A
#
# COMPACT_ATOMS: atom_id res chain seq x y z
N MET A 1 20.10 3.57 -54.31
CA MET A 1 21.27 4.42 -54.63
C MET A 1 21.82 3.90 -55.94
N GLU A 2 22.05 4.74 -56.94
CA GLU A 2 22.57 4.26 -58.24
C GLU A 2 24.06 3.95 -58.09
N LEU A 3 24.46 2.71 -58.40
CA LEU A 3 25.85 2.26 -58.34
C LEU A 3 26.66 3.00 -59.40
N ASP A 4 27.51 3.94 -58.96
CA ASP A 4 28.46 4.63 -59.82
C ASP A 4 29.60 3.68 -60.21
N ARG A 5 29.38 2.94 -61.31
CA ARG A 5 30.32 1.94 -61.83
C ARG A 5 31.70 2.53 -62.14
N GLU A 6 31.78 3.75 -62.66
CA GLU A 6 33.06 4.39 -62.98
C GLU A 6 33.91 4.57 -61.71
N ARG A 7 33.27 5.02 -60.62
CA ARG A 7 33.94 5.23 -59.33
C ARG A 7 34.42 3.91 -58.75
N LEU A 8 33.59 2.87 -58.85
CA LEU A 8 33.88 1.55 -58.31
C LEU A 8 35.02 0.86 -59.08
N ILE A 9 35.06 1.03 -60.41
CA ILE A 9 36.17 0.59 -61.26
C ILE A 9 37.48 1.25 -60.83
N GLN A 10 37.47 2.58 -60.66
CA GLN A 10 38.66 3.34 -60.27
C GLN A 10 39.17 2.91 -58.89
N GLU A 11 38.28 2.68 -57.94
CA GLU A 11 38.64 2.35 -56.57
C GLU A 11 39.21 0.92 -56.45
N VAL A 12 38.64 -0.05 -57.16
CA VAL A 12 39.18 -1.42 -57.20
C VAL A 12 40.50 -1.49 -57.99
N ALA A 13 40.59 -0.78 -59.13
CA ALA A 13 41.82 -0.71 -59.93
C ALA A 13 42.98 -0.10 -59.14
N ALA A 14 42.74 1.00 -58.40
CA ALA A 14 43.74 1.66 -57.58
C ALA A 14 44.19 0.81 -56.38
N ARG A 15 43.27 0.07 -55.75
CA ARG A 15 43.54 -0.69 -54.52
C ARG A 15 44.24 -2.02 -54.75
N TRP A 16 44.04 -2.63 -55.93
CA TRP A 16 44.57 -3.95 -56.27
C TRP A 16 45.54 -3.96 -57.46
N GLY A 17 45.77 -2.80 -58.10
CA GLY A 17 46.71 -2.66 -59.23
C GLY A 17 46.24 -3.34 -60.52
N LEU A 18 44.92 -3.47 -60.71
CA LEU A 18 44.31 -4.21 -61.82
C LEU A 18 43.68 -3.25 -62.85
N VAL A 19 43.80 -3.55 -64.14
CA VAL A 19 43.08 -2.85 -65.22
C VAL A 19 41.76 -3.58 -65.44
N ILE A 20 40.65 -2.95 -65.06
CA ILE A 20 39.33 -3.58 -65.02
C ILE A 20 38.49 -3.06 -66.19
N SER A 21 37.97 -3.97 -67.00
CA SER A 21 37.05 -3.68 -68.10
C SER A 21 35.59 -3.64 -67.61
N LYS A 22 34.68 -3.01 -68.37
CA LYS A 22 33.25 -2.90 -68.04
C LYS A 22 32.56 -4.27 -67.85
N ASP A 23 33.09 -5.31 -68.52
CA ASP A 23 32.61 -6.69 -68.47
C ASP A 23 33.43 -7.59 -67.53
N ASP A 24 34.27 -7.01 -66.67
CA ASP A 24 35.12 -7.78 -65.77
C ASP A 24 34.29 -8.48 -64.67
N PRO A 25 34.48 -9.80 -64.46
CA PRO A 25 33.78 -10.54 -63.41
C PRO A 25 34.02 -9.98 -62.00
N ILE A 26 35.11 -9.25 -61.75
CA ILE A 26 35.38 -8.57 -60.47
C ILE A 26 34.33 -7.47 -60.21
N ILE A 27 33.96 -6.68 -61.22
CA ILE A 27 32.89 -5.67 -61.08
C ILE A 27 31.56 -6.36 -60.81
N GLY A 28 31.28 -7.47 -61.51
CA GLY A 28 30.08 -8.27 -61.27
C GLY A 28 29.98 -8.76 -59.82
N ALA A 29 31.11 -9.22 -59.24
CA ALA A 29 31.17 -9.64 -57.85
C ALA A 29 30.98 -8.49 -56.86
N VAL A 30 31.55 -7.31 -57.12
CA VAL A 30 31.34 -6.14 -56.23
C VAL A 30 29.91 -5.61 -56.34
N ALA A 31 29.34 -5.53 -57.54
CA ALA A 31 27.95 -5.13 -57.72
C ALA A 31 26.98 -6.12 -57.04
N LEU A 32 27.26 -7.42 -57.10
CA LEU A 32 26.50 -8.43 -56.37
C LEU A 32 26.62 -8.24 -54.85
N ASN A 33 27.82 -7.96 -54.35
CA ASN A 33 28.04 -7.72 -52.92
C ASN A 33 27.25 -6.50 -52.44
N ASP A 34 27.28 -5.41 -53.20
CA ASP A 34 26.57 -4.17 -52.88
C ASP A 34 25.04 -4.40 -52.83
N VAL A 35 24.48 -5.13 -53.80
CA VAL A 35 23.06 -5.52 -53.79
C VAL A 35 22.71 -6.39 -52.58
N VAL A 36 23.57 -7.32 -52.19
CA VAL A 36 23.36 -8.19 -51.03
C VAL A 36 23.44 -7.39 -49.72
N LEU A 37 24.39 -6.46 -49.62
CA LEU A 37 24.55 -5.56 -48.49
C LEU A 37 23.36 -4.62 -48.33
N ASP A 38 22.89 -4.01 -49.42
CA ASP A 38 21.68 -3.17 -49.43
C ASP A 38 20.45 -3.96 -48.97
N LEU A 39 20.28 -5.19 -49.47
CA LEU A 39 19.20 -6.06 -49.04
C LEU A 39 19.29 -6.40 -47.54
N HIS A 40 20.50 -6.66 -47.02
CA HIS A 40 20.70 -6.93 -45.61
C HIS A 40 20.47 -5.70 -44.74
N MET A 41 20.93 -4.52 -45.17
CA MET A 41 20.69 -3.26 -44.47
C MET A 41 19.21 -2.90 -44.43
N GLY A 42 18.47 -3.12 -45.53
CA GLY A 42 17.03 -2.95 -45.56
C GLY A 42 16.33 -3.87 -44.55
N ARG A 43 16.68 -5.16 -44.54
CA ARG A 43 16.12 -6.12 -43.57
C ARG A 43 16.45 -5.76 -42.12
N LEU A 44 17.69 -5.33 -41.86
CA LEU A 44 18.14 -4.92 -40.53
C LEU A 44 17.39 -3.66 -40.07
N SER A 45 17.22 -2.69 -40.95
CA SER A 45 16.45 -1.47 -40.67
C SER A 45 15.01 -1.80 -40.32
N SER A 46 14.33 -2.65 -41.11
CA SER A 46 12.96 -3.07 -40.80
C SER A 46 12.88 -3.85 -39.49
N ALA A 47 13.82 -4.76 -39.23
CA ALA A 47 13.84 -5.51 -37.97
C ALA A 47 14.05 -4.61 -36.75
N LEU A 48 14.89 -3.56 -36.87
CA LEU A 48 15.10 -2.57 -35.82
C LEU A 48 13.84 -1.73 -35.58
N GLU A 49 13.14 -1.32 -36.63
CA GLU A 49 11.91 -0.54 -36.52
C GLU A 49 10.76 -1.35 -35.89
N ASP A 50 10.62 -2.63 -36.28
CA ASP A 50 9.70 -3.57 -35.66
C ASP A 50 10.03 -3.80 -34.18
N GLN A 51 11.31 -3.96 -33.86
CA GLN A 51 11.78 -4.15 -32.49
C GLN A 51 11.52 -2.91 -31.64
N SER A 52 11.76 -1.71 -32.18
CA SER A 52 11.47 -0.43 -31.52
C SER A 52 9.98 -0.32 -31.18
N THR A 53 9.11 -0.59 -32.16
CA THR A 53 7.66 -0.58 -31.98
C THR A 53 7.21 -1.59 -30.92
N ARG A 54 7.81 -2.78 -30.92
CA ARG A 54 7.51 -3.83 -29.93
C ARG A 54 7.97 -3.44 -28.52
N LEU A 55 9.13 -2.80 -28.39
CA LEU A 55 9.62 -2.29 -27.11
C LEU A 55 8.71 -1.20 -26.56
N ASP A 56 8.24 -0.28 -27.40
CA ASP A 56 7.28 0.75 -26.98
C ASP A 56 5.96 0.13 -26.49
N SER A 57 5.46 -0.88 -27.20
CA SER A 57 4.27 -1.63 -26.79
C SER A 57 4.48 -2.32 -25.42
N LEU A 58 5.60 -2.99 -25.24
CA LEU A 58 5.94 -3.66 -23.98
C LEU A 58 6.10 -2.66 -22.83
N ASN A 59 6.72 -1.51 -23.08
CA ASN A 59 6.89 -0.45 -22.09
C ASN A 59 5.52 0.11 -21.65
N GLN A 60 4.61 0.37 -22.60
CA GLN A 60 3.25 0.78 -22.28
C GLN A 60 2.49 -0.28 -21.45
N GLN A 61 2.62 -1.56 -21.81
CA GLN A 61 2.05 -2.66 -21.03
C GLN A 61 2.62 -2.71 -19.61
N GLN A 62 3.94 -2.55 -19.46
CA GLN A 62 4.62 -2.54 -18.17
C GLN A 62 4.15 -1.37 -17.30
N ILE A 63 4.01 -0.17 -17.88
CA ILE A 63 3.49 1.01 -17.18
C ILE A 63 2.07 0.76 -16.69
N ASN A 64 1.21 0.20 -17.54
CA ASN A 64 -0.18 -0.11 -17.18
C ASN A 64 -0.27 -1.19 -16.09
N ALA A 65 0.52 -2.26 -16.20
CA ALA A 65 0.60 -3.30 -15.17
C ALA A 65 1.09 -2.73 -13.84
N SER A 66 2.12 -1.88 -13.87
CA SER A 66 2.67 -1.22 -12.68
C SER A 66 1.62 -0.33 -12.00
N LYS A 67 0.84 0.44 -12.77
CA LYS A 67 -0.27 1.25 -12.25
C LYS A 67 -1.35 0.40 -11.59
N GLN A 68 -1.72 -0.73 -12.20
CA GLN A 68 -2.71 -1.65 -11.62
C GLN A 68 -2.22 -2.26 -10.32
N ILE A 69 -0.96 -2.71 -10.28
CA ILE A 69 -0.33 -3.26 -9.07
C ILE A 69 -0.29 -2.20 -7.97
N ALA A 70 0.17 -0.98 -8.29
CA ALA A 70 0.20 0.12 -7.32
C ALA A 70 -1.20 0.44 -6.78
N LYS A 71 -2.22 0.52 -7.64
CA LYS A 71 -3.62 0.74 -7.22
C LYS A 71 -4.11 -0.37 -6.31
N LYS A 72 -3.78 -1.63 -6.59
CA LYS A 72 -4.14 -2.78 -5.77
C LYS A 72 -3.48 -2.69 -4.39
N ILE A 73 -2.16 -2.48 -4.34
CA ILE A 73 -1.41 -2.38 -3.09
C ILE A 73 -1.93 -1.22 -2.22
N ILE A 74 -2.10 -0.03 -2.81
CA ILE A 74 -2.62 1.13 -2.08
C ILE A 74 -4.05 0.86 -1.59
N GLY A 75 -4.89 0.25 -2.42
CA GLY A 75 -6.27 -0.11 -2.06
C GLY A 75 -6.31 -1.12 -0.91
N GLU A 76 -5.51 -2.17 -0.97
CA GLU A 76 -5.41 -3.20 0.08
C GLU A 76 -4.87 -2.61 1.39
N ALA A 77 -3.81 -1.79 1.32
CA ALA A 77 -3.26 -1.11 2.50
C ALA A 77 -4.28 -0.17 3.14
N LEU A 78 -5.03 0.60 2.34
CA LEU A 78 -6.07 1.49 2.84
C LEU A 78 -7.23 0.72 3.48
N ALA A 79 -7.64 -0.40 2.87
CA ALA A 79 -8.68 -1.27 3.42
C ALA A 79 -8.24 -1.88 4.77
N LEU A 80 -7.00 -2.34 4.85
CA LEU A 80 -6.41 -2.86 6.09
C LEU A 80 -6.38 -1.77 7.18
N ALA A 81 -5.82 -0.60 6.86
CA ALA A 81 -5.74 0.53 7.80
C ALA A 81 -7.13 0.96 8.29
N THR A 82 -8.12 1.04 7.39
CA THR A 82 -9.50 1.38 7.76
C THR A 82 -10.10 0.33 8.70
N THR A 83 -9.80 -0.95 8.47
CA THR A 83 -10.28 -2.05 9.31
C THR A 83 -9.64 -1.99 10.69
N GLU A 84 -8.32 -1.78 10.76
CA GLU A 84 -7.60 -1.63 12.02
C GLU A 84 -8.08 -0.41 12.82
N ILE A 85 -8.27 0.75 12.18
CA ILE A 85 -8.80 1.95 12.83
C ILE A 85 -10.19 1.68 13.41
N ARG A 86 -11.09 1.04 12.65
CA ARG A 86 -12.43 0.68 13.15
C ARG A 86 -12.36 -0.30 14.31
N GLN A 87 -11.45 -1.26 14.26
CA GLN A 87 -11.27 -2.25 15.32
C GLN A 87 -10.74 -1.60 16.60
N GLN A 88 -9.73 -0.73 16.49
CA GLN A 88 -9.22 0.05 17.61
C GLN A 88 -10.29 0.98 18.17
N ALA A 89 -11.07 1.67 17.32
CA ALA A 89 -12.17 2.52 17.77
C ALA A 89 -13.22 1.72 18.58
N LYS A 90 -13.58 0.51 18.12
CA LYS A 90 -14.47 -0.39 18.87
C LYS A 90 -13.87 -0.85 20.20
N GLN A 91 -12.58 -1.19 20.22
CA GLN A 91 -11.89 -1.59 21.45
C GLN A 91 -11.84 -0.42 22.45
N THR A 92 -11.48 0.77 21.99
CA THR A 92 -11.47 1.98 22.82
C THR A 92 -12.87 2.30 23.35
N GLN A 93 -13.90 2.15 22.53
CA GLN A 93 -15.28 2.37 22.96
C GLN A 93 -15.70 1.34 24.03
N GLN A 94 -15.41 0.05 23.82
CA GLN A 94 -15.67 -0.98 24.82
C GLN A 94 -14.92 -0.75 26.14
N GLN A 95 -13.65 -0.35 26.07
CA GLN A 95 -12.86 -0.01 27.25
C GLN A 95 -13.43 1.20 27.98
N THR A 96 -13.92 2.20 27.24
CA THR A 96 -14.55 3.38 27.81
C THR A 96 -15.87 3.02 28.48
N ASP A 97 -16.72 2.22 27.83
CA ASP A 97 -18.00 1.76 28.38
C ASP A 97 -17.81 0.92 29.66
N GLN A 98 -16.79 0.05 29.67
CA GLN A 98 -16.41 -0.71 30.86
C GLN A 98 -15.93 0.21 31.99
N ALA A 99 -15.02 1.14 31.70
CA ALA A 99 -14.50 2.08 32.69
C ALA A 99 -15.61 2.96 33.29
N VAL A 100 -16.55 3.44 32.46
CA VAL A 100 -17.71 4.20 32.91
C VAL A 100 -18.65 3.33 33.74
N GLY A 101 -18.92 2.09 33.30
CA GLY A 101 -19.74 1.14 34.04
C GLY A 101 -19.16 0.81 35.43
N ASP A 102 -17.84 0.63 35.51
CA ASP A 102 -17.15 0.38 36.78
C ASP A 102 -17.16 1.61 37.70
N GLN A 103 -17.02 2.82 37.15
CA GLN A 103 -17.18 4.05 37.92
C GLN A 103 -18.61 4.21 38.47
N ILE A 104 -19.63 3.93 37.65
CA ILE A 104 -21.04 3.99 38.08
C ILE A 104 -21.30 2.98 39.21
N LYS A 105 -20.79 1.74 39.09
CA LYS A 105 -20.90 0.72 40.15
C LYS A 105 -20.18 1.16 41.42
N ALA A 106 -18.97 1.71 41.31
CA ALA A 106 -18.21 2.20 42.45
C ALA A 106 -18.94 3.36 43.16
N LEU A 107 -19.54 4.29 42.41
CA LEU A 107 -20.40 5.34 42.96
C LEU A 107 -21.64 4.77 43.65
N GLY A 108 -22.31 3.80 43.04
CA GLY A 108 -23.47 3.12 43.63
C GLY A 108 -23.13 2.46 44.97
N ALA A 109 -22.04 1.69 45.02
CA ALA A 109 -21.56 1.06 46.24
C ALA A 109 -21.23 2.09 47.33
N ALA A 110 -20.58 3.21 46.99
CA ALA A 110 -20.28 4.28 47.94
C ALA A 110 -21.54 4.97 48.49
N LEU A 111 -22.60 5.08 47.68
CA LEU A 111 -23.89 5.61 48.12
C LEU A 111 -24.62 4.63 49.04
N ASP A 112 -24.59 3.34 48.72
CA ASP A 112 -25.18 2.29 49.54
C ASP A 112 -24.47 2.17 50.90
N ASP A 113 -23.15 2.26 50.94
CA ASP A 113 -22.38 2.28 52.20
C ASP A 113 -22.75 3.49 53.07
N ARG A 114 -22.93 4.67 52.46
CA ARG A 114 -23.42 5.86 53.17
C ARG A 114 -24.84 5.69 53.70
N ALA A 115 -25.71 5.02 52.94
CA ALA A 115 -27.08 4.72 53.38
C ALA A 115 -27.07 3.69 54.53
N ALA A 116 -26.20 2.69 54.49
CA ALA A 116 -26.02 1.70 55.54
C ALA A 116 -25.52 2.33 56.84
N LEU A 117 -24.52 3.23 56.77
CA LEU A 117 -24.03 4.01 57.90
C LEU A 117 -25.12 4.87 58.54
N LYS A 118 -25.94 5.55 57.72
CA LYS A 118 -27.10 6.31 58.22
C LYS A 118 -28.13 5.43 58.91
N ARG A 119 -28.42 4.25 58.36
CA ARG A 119 -29.32 3.28 59.01
C ARG A 119 -28.76 2.83 60.35
N GLN A 120 -27.47 2.46 60.43
CA GLN A 120 -26.83 2.05 61.68
C GLN A 120 -26.87 3.14 62.76
N LEU A 121 -26.59 4.39 62.40
CA LEU A 121 -26.71 5.53 63.32
C LEU A 121 -28.15 5.73 63.81
N MET A 122 -29.15 5.55 62.93
CA MET A 122 -30.56 5.65 63.29
C MET A 122 -30.96 4.56 64.30
N TRP A 123 -30.52 3.31 64.09
CA TRP A 123 -30.74 2.23 65.05
C TRP A 123 -30.05 2.51 66.39
N ALA A 124 -28.79 2.95 66.38
CA ALA A 124 -28.04 3.29 67.59
C ALA A 124 -28.73 4.39 68.42
N TRP A 125 -29.28 5.42 67.77
CA TRP A 125 -30.01 6.50 68.44
C TRP A 125 -31.36 6.02 68.98
N SER A 126 -32.07 5.14 68.26
CA SER A 126 -33.31 4.54 68.75
C SER A 126 -33.10 3.69 70.00
N THR A 127 -32.00 2.90 70.04
CA THR A 127 -31.66 2.09 71.21
C THR A 127 -31.22 2.94 72.40
N ALA A 128 -30.46 4.02 72.17
CA ALA A 128 -30.05 4.94 73.22
C ALA A 128 -31.25 5.69 73.82
N GLY A 129 -32.19 6.14 72.98
CA GLY A 129 -33.43 6.77 73.43
C GLY A 129 -34.32 5.81 74.24
N PHE A 130 -34.43 4.55 73.81
CA PHE A 130 -35.20 3.54 74.53
C PHE A 130 -34.58 3.19 75.89
N LEU A 131 -33.26 3.04 75.96
CA LEU A 131 -32.52 2.83 77.22
C LEU A 131 -32.68 4.02 78.17
N GLY A 132 -32.62 5.25 77.67
CA GLY A 132 -32.85 6.46 78.47
C GLY A 132 -34.26 6.51 79.07
N LEU A 133 -35.28 6.17 78.28
CA LEU A 133 -36.67 6.07 78.75
C LEU A 133 -36.85 5.00 79.81
N LEU A 134 -36.23 3.83 79.63
CA LEU A 134 -36.26 2.73 80.60
C LEU A 134 -35.64 3.15 81.95
N LEU A 135 -34.54 3.91 81.90
CA LEU A 135 -33.87 4.45 83.08
C LEU A 135 -34.76 5.44 83.85
N VAL A 136 -35.51 6.29 83.15
CA VAL A 136 -36.48 7.22 83.75
C VAL A 136 -37.64 6.47 84.39
N VAL A 137 -38.15 5.41 83.75
CA VAL A 137 -39.22 4.56 84.31
C VAL A 137 -38.75 3.84 85.57
N VAL A 138 -37.54 3.29 85.57
CA VAL A 138 -36.96 2.66 86.76
C VAL A 138 -36.78 3.68 87.90
N LEU A 139 -36.30 4.88 87.60
CA LEU A 139 -36.18 5.97 88.59
C LEU A 139 -37.53 6.40 89.17
N LEU A 140 -38.59 6.43 88.35
CA LEU A 140 -39.96 6.71 88.79
C LEU A 140 -40.58 5.59 89.63
N MET A 141 -40.12 4.35 89.50
CA MET A 141 -40.63 3.21 90.29
C MET A 141 -39.92 3.07 91.65
N VAL A 142 -38.73 3.67 91.79
CA VAL A 142 -37.89 3.61 93.00
C VAL A 142 -38.07 4.85 93.90
N ALA A 143 -38.68 5.93 93.38
CA ALA A 143 -39.03 7.14 94.12
C ALA A 143 -40.45 7.07 94.72
#